data_AF-A0A1L9QV36-F1
#
_entry.id   AF-A0A1L9QV36-F1
#
_cell.length_a   1.000
_cell.length_b   1.000
_cell.length_c   1.000
_cell.angle_alpha   90.00
_cell.angle_beta   90.00
_cell.angle_gamma   90.00
#
_symmetry.space_group_name_H-M   'P 1'
#
loop_
_entity.id
_entity.type
_entity.pdbx_description
1 polymer ?
#
loop_
_entity_poly.entity_id
_entity_poly.type
_entity_poly.pdbx_seq_one_letter_code
_entity_poly.pdbx_strand_id
1 'polypeptide(L)'
;MNIVLSPEQKQFIESQIKKGKYLNSQELINKALQLLEKQDREYERWIEDTRKKVVVGIEQLEKGEKMDGEVVVAQLQNKFKQMREGVMDEEV
;
A
#
# COMPACT_ATOMS: atom_id res chain seq x y z
N MET A 1 6.41 11.95 29.87
CA MET A 1 6.36 10.48 29.78
C MET A 1 7.79 9.98 29.83
N ASN A 2 8.11 9.01 30.70
CA ASN A 2 9.44 8.39 30.73
C ASN A 2 9.40 7.14 29.86
N ILE A 3 10.22 7.10 28.80
CA ILE A 3 10.33 5.96 27.90
C ILE A 3 11.64 5.27 28.21
N VAL A 4 11.58 3.97 28.49
CA VAL A 4 12.79 3.16 28.72
C VAL A 4 13.29 2.69 27.35
N LEU A 5 14.48 3.17 26.99
CA LEU A 5 15.14 2.77 25.74
C LEU A 5 16.09 1.60 26.00
N SER A 6 16.10 0.62 25.09
CA SER A 6 17.08 -0.46 25.10
C SER A 6 18.49 0.10 24.83
N PRO A 7 19.57 -0.60 25.24
CA PRO A 7 20.94 -0.20 24.93
C PRO A 7 21.18 0.01 23.43
N GLU A 8 20.59 -0.84 22.59
CA GLU A 8 20.70 -0.79 21.13
C GLU A 8 20.01 0.46 20.57
N GLN A 9 18.82 0.81 21.09
CA GLN A 9 18.11 2.04 20.70
C GLN A 9 18.91 3.30 21.07
N LYS A 10 19.55 3.32 22.24
CA LYS A 10 20.42 4.43 22.66
C LYS A 10 21.61 4.58 21.73
N GLN A 11 22.32 3.48 21.46
CA GLN A 11 23.46 3.48 20.52
C GLN A 11 23.05 3.92 19.12
N PHE A 12 21.89 3.47 18.64
CA PHE A 12 21.35 3.91 17.36
C PHE A 12 21.14 5.43 17.34
N ILE A 13 20.43 5.98 18.32
CA ILE A 13 20.15 7.43 18.43
C ILE A 13 21.46 8.22 18.46
N GLU A 14 22.40 7.83 19.31
CA GLU A 14 23.72 8.48 19.39
C GLU A 14 24.47 8.42 18.06
N SER A 15 24.43 7.30 17.34
CA SER A 15 25.08 7.16 16.05
C SER A 15 24.51 8.11 15.00
N GLN A 16 23.19 8.36 15.01
CA GLN A 16 22.53 9.23 14.04
C GLN A 16 22.82 10.71 14.35
N ILE A 17 22.91 11.08 15.63
CA ILE A 17 23.31 12.42 16.06
C ILE A 17 24.78 12.68 15.74
N LYS A 18 25.69 11.71 16.02
CA LYS A 18 27.12 11.82 15.67
C LYS A 18 27.35 11.98 14.17
N LYS A 19 26.49 11.40 13.34
CA LYS A 19 26.51 11.58 11.87
C LYS A 19 25.98 12.95 11.42
N GLY A 20 25.51 13.80 12.33
CA GLY A 20 24.91 15.10 12.02
C GLY A 20 23.55 15.00 11.34
N LYS A 21 22.92 13.82 11.30
CA LYS A 21 21.63 13.61 10.64
C LYS A 21 20.46 14.19 11.44
N TYR A 22 20.63 14.30 12.75
CA TYR A 22 19.67 14.91 13.67
C TYR A 22 20.42 15.73 14.72
N LEU A 23 19.85 16.85 15.15
CA LEU A 23 20.44 17.77 16.12
C LEU A 23 20.42 17.20 17.54
N ASN A 24 19.40 16.41 17.87
CA ASN A 24 19.24 15.80 19.19
C ASN A 24 18.30 14.58 19.14
N SER A 25 18.23 13.85 20.26
CA SER A 25 17.39 12.66 20.40
C SER A 25 15.90 12.95 20.22
N GLN A 26 15.42 14.13 20.64
CA GLN A 26 14.01 14.50 20.55
C GLN A 26 13.56 14.67 19.09
N GLU A 27 14.41 15.29 18.26
CA GLU A 27 14.13 15.45 16.83
C GLU A 27 14.01 14.09 16.13
N LEU A 28 14.95 13.17 16.40
CA LEU A 28 14.92 11.81 15.85
C LEU A 28 13.66 11.07 16.30
N ILE A 29 13.32 11.10 17.59
CA ILE A 29 12.13 10.44 18.14
C ILE A 29 10.86 11.02 17.52
N ASN A 30 10.74 12.34 17.41
CA ASN A 30 9.60 12.98 16.76
C ASN A 30 9.47 12.53 15.30
N LYS A 31 10.59 12.45 14.57
CA LYS A 31 10.58 11.96 13.19
C LYS A 31 10.16 10.50 13.09
N ALA A 32 10.63 9.65 13.99
CA ALA A 32 10.25 8.24 14.05
C ALA A 32 8.74 8.07 14.30
N LEU A 33 8.17 8.84 15.24
CA LEU A 33 6.74 8.83 15.54
C LEU A 33 5.90 9.34 14.36
N GLN A 34 6.35 10.40 13.67
CA GLN A 34 5.66 10.88 12.46
C GLN A 34 5.64 9.83 11.34
N LEU A 35 6.74 9.07 11.18
CA LEU A 35 6.79 7.99 10.20
C LEU A 35 5.85 6.86 10.57
N LEU A 36 5.81 6.47 11.84
CA LEU A 36 4.89 5.46 12.36
C LEU A 36 3.43 5.88 12.13
N GLU A 37 3.08 7.10 12.53
CA GLU A 37 1.72 7.62 12.37
C GLU A 37 1.31 7.72 10.89
N LYS A 38 2.25 8.06 9.99
CA LYS A 38 1.99 8.04 8.54
C LYS A 38 1.70 6.61 8.06
N GLN A 39 2.53 5.65 8.45
CA GLN A 39 2.36 4.24 8.08
C GLN A 39 1.02 3.69 8.59
N ASP A 40 0.66 3.98 9.84
CA ASP A 40 -0.60 3.51 10.44
C ASP A 40 -1.80 4.08 9.69
N ARG A 41 -1.81 5.39 9.37
CA ARG A 41 -2.88 6.00 8.55
C ARG A 41 -2.98 5.42 7.14
N GLU A 42 -1.84 5.14 6.51
CA GLU A 42 -1.82 4.52 5.17
C GLU A 42 -2.40 3.11 5.23
N TYR A 43 -2.07 2.34 6.27
CA TYR A 43 -2.59 1.00 6.50
C TYR A 43 -4.10 1.02 6.78
N GLU A 44 -4.57 1.92 7.65
CA GLU A 44 -6.01 2.09 7.94
C GLU A 44 -6.80 2.42 6.68
N ARG A 45 -6.30 3.37 5.88
CA ARG A 45 -6.92 3.72 4.60
C ARG A 45 -6.97 2.53 3.64
N TRP A 46 -5.88 1.75 3.56
CA TRP A 46 -5.84 0.56 2.73
C TRP A 46 -6.86 -0.49 3.18
N ILE A 47 -7.01 -0.70 4.49
CA ILE A 47 -8.03 -1.59 5.05
C ILE A 47 -9.44 -1.12 4.69
N GLU A 48 -9.74 0.17 4.86
CA GLU A 48 -11.06 0.72 4.54
C GLU A 48 -11.40 0.58 3.06
N ASP A 49 -10.47 0.94 2.17
CA ASP A 49 -10.66 0.81 0.73
C ASP A 49 -10.85 -0.65 0.30
N THR A 50 -10.04 -1.56 0.87
CA THR A 50 -10.15 -2.99 0.60
C THR A 50 -11.49 -3.54 1.07
N ARG A 51 -11.95 -3.17 2.28
CA ARG A 51 -13.26 -3.60 2.79
C ARG A 51 -14.40 -3.14 1.89
N LYS A 52 -14.36 -1.90 1.39
CA LYS A 52 -15.36 -1.39 0.44
C LYS A 52 -15.38 -2.22 -0.84
N LYS A 53 -14.22 -2.53 -1.42
CA LYS A 53 -14.11 -3.36 -2.63
C LYS A 53 -14.63 -4.79 -2.41
N VAL A 54 -14.35 -5.38 -1.25
CA VAL A 54 -14.87 -6.71 -0.90
C VAL A 54 -16.39 -6.70 -0.79
N VAL A 55 -16.98 -5.70 -0.14
CA VAL A 55 -18.45 -5.56 -0.04
C VAL A 55 -19.07 -5.47 -1.43
N VAL A 56 -18.53 -4.62 -2.31
CA VAL A 56 -19.00 -4.53 -3.70
C VAL A 56 -18.89 -5.88 -4.41
N GLY A 57 -17.76 -6.57 -4.28
CA GLY A 57 -17.58 -7.89 -4.89
C GLY A 57 -18.59 -8.93 -4.38
N ILE A 58 -18.94 -8.91 -3.09
CA ILE A 58 -19.98 -9.79 -2.52
C ILE A 58 -21.34 -9.47 -3.13
N GLU A 59 -21.73 -8.19 -3.19
CA GLU A 59 -23.00 -7.77 -3.79
C GLU A 59 -23.10 -8.17 -5.27
N GLN A 60 -22.01 -8.08 -6.02
CA GLN A 60 -21.94 -8.52 -7.42
C GLN A 60 -22.14 -10.03 -7.54
N LEU A 61 -21.51 -10.82 -6.66
CA LEU A 61 -21.68 -12.26 -6.63
C LEU A 61 -23.12 -12.66 -6.29
N GLU A 62 -23.77 -11.97 -5.35
CA GLU A 62 -25.17 -12.19 -4.98
C GLU A 62 -26.14 -11.90 -6.15
N LYS A 63 -25.83 -10.89 -6.96
CA LYS A 63 -26.57 -10.58 -8.20
C LYS A 63 -26.27 -11.52 -9.36
N GLY A 64 -25.31 -12.44 -9.19
CA GLY A 64 -24.89 -13.37 -10.24
C GLY A 64 -23.96 -12.75 -11.29
N GLU A 65 -23.39 -11.56 -11.04
CA GLU A 65 -22.44 -10.86 -11.91
C GLU A 65 -21.03 -11.49 -11.85
N LYS A 66 -20.97 -12.82 -11.86
CA LYS A 66 -19.72 -13.58 -11.88
C LYS A 66 -19.32 -13.92 -13.31
N MET A 67 -18.02 -13.96 -13.56
CA MET A 67 -17.45 -14.36 -14.84
C MET A 67 -16.60 -15.61 -14.65
N ASP A 68 -16.52 -16.44 -15.69
CA ASP A 68 -15.60 -17.56 -15.73
C ASP A 68 -14.16 -17.03 -15.91
N GLY A 69 -13.26 -17.47 -15.03
CA GLY A 69 -11.89 -16.99 -15.01
C GLY A 69 -11.10 -17.34 -16.28
N GLU A 70 -11.34 -18.51 -16.87
CA GLU A 70 -10.66 -18.93 -18.11
C GLU A 70 -11.11 -18.05 -19.28
N VAL A 71 -12.40 -17.72 -19.33
CA VAL A 71 -12.97 -16.81 -20.34
C VAL A 71 -12.37 -15.41 -20.21
N VAL A 72 -12.27 -14.87 -18.99
CA VAL A 72 -11.67 -13.54 -18.75
C VAL A 72 -10.20 -13.50 -19.17
N VAL A 73 -9.43 -14.53 -18.81
CA VAL A 73 -8.01 -14.61 -19.19
C VAL A 73 -7.84 -14.68 -20.71
N ALA A 74 -8.64 -15.49 -21.39
CA ALA A 74 -8.61 -15.59 -22.86
C ALA A 74 -8.96 -14.25 -23.54
N GLN A 75 -9.98 -13.55 -23.04
CA GLN A 75 -10.35 -12.22 -23.55
C GLN A 75 -9.23 -11.19 -23.36
N LEU A 76 -8.59 -11.16 -22.18
CA LEU A 76 -7.46 -10.27 -21.91
C LEU A 76 -6.27 -10.57 -22.82
N GLN A 77 -5.93 -11.84 -23.02
CA GLN A 77 -4.85 -12.24 -23.93
C GLN A 77 -5.12 -11.80 -25.38
N ASN A 78 -6.36 -11.97 -25.86
CA ASN A 78 -6.76 -11.51 -27.17
C ASN A 78 -6.67 -9.98 -27.29
N LYS A 79 -7.12 -9.23 -26.28
CA LYS A 79 -6.98 -7.78 -26.24
C LYS A 79 -5.51 -7.35 -26.31
N PHE A 80 -4.62 -7.99 -25.54
CA PHE A 80 -3.18 -7.72 -25.61
C PHE A 80 -2.53 -8.12 -26.94
N LYS A 81 -3.08 -9.10 -27.65
CA LYS A 81 -2.63 -9.48 -28.98
C LYS A 81 -3.04 -8.43 -30.02
N GLN A 82 -4.30 -8.01 -30.03
CA GLN A 82 -4.83 -6.98 -30.92
C GLN A 82 -4.09 -5.63 -30.77
N MET A 83 -3.79 -5.22 -29.54
CA MET A 83 -3.00 -4.00 -29.28
C MET A 83 -1.57 -4.08 -29.83
N ARG A 84 -0.96 -5.28 -29.85
CA ARG A 84 0.38 -5.49 -30.44
C ARG A 84 0.34 -5.56 -31.96
N GLU A 85 -0.76 -6.03 -32.52
CA GLU A 85 -0.96 -6.16 -33.97
C GLU A 85 -1.49 -4.87 -34.61
N GLY A 86 -1.79 -3.83 -33.81
CA GLY A 86 -2.25 -2.53 -34.30
C GLY A 86 -3.69 -2.53 -34.84
N VAL A 87 -4.46 -3.57 -34.56
CA VAL A 87 -5.84 -3.78 -35.09
C VAL A 87 -6.88 -3.39 -34.04
N MET A 88 -6.67 -2.28 -33.32
CA MET A 88 -7.69 -1.81 -32.40
C MET A 88 -8.73 -1.04 -33.21
N ASP A 89 -9.76 -1.74 -33.69
CA ASP A 89 -10.97 -1.08 -34.18
C ASP A 89 -11.56 -0.25 -33.03
N GLU A 90 -11.68 1.05 -33.27
CA GLU A 90 -12.39 1.99 -32.40
C GLU A 90 -13.87 1.60 -32.36
N GLU A 91 -14.26 0.80 -31.37
CA GLU A 91 -15.65 0.78 -30.92
C GLU A 91 -15.71 0.96 -29.40
N VAL A 92 -15.82 2.24 -28.99
CA VAL A 92 -16.76 2.71 -27.95
C VAL A 92 -17.27 4.08 -28.35
#